data_AF-A0A2G9YID5-F1
#
_entry.id   AF-A0A2G9YID5-F1
#
_cell.length_a   1.000
_cell.length_b   1.000
_cell.length_c   1.000
_cell.angle_alpha   90.00
_cell.angle_beta   90.00
_cell.angle_gamma   90.00
#
_symmetry.space_group_name_H-M   'P 1'
#
loop_
_entity.id
_entity.type
_entity.pdbx_description
1 polymer ?
#
loop_
_entity_poly.entity_id
_entity_poly.type
_entity_poly.pdbx_seq_one_letter_code
_entity_poly.pdbx_strand_id
1 'polypeptide(L)'
;MGKKSNNVGVKCQICDKEFFPKPYFLRHNWGRYCSRKCRNESKKTGKCVICAYCGKMVYRTVSDLKRKLKTRVYFCNKSCQCAWKNKRRKSKNGVRILKHIWGSWCNSSTKVCGTLREDANSFGPPFYSLVSRILKLNHRKDLSFKRPAKKPLYELYWKKNYTQSEIASAFNVTHTSVKRWLNYFRIPVKPRTLSCGRNKNSLSNLLLGKTPEAEKKSAETRRIYTKEKLLLTIREFVEKHGRVPTKNEFVHSHFYPDHMTYRDNFGTWNDAIKEAGYKP
;
A
#
# COMPACT_ATOMS: atom_id res chain seq x y z
N MET A 1 -8.31 -58.62 -24.03
CA MET A 1 -9.01 -58.61 -22.72
C MET A 1 -8.45 -57.50 -21.84
N GLY A 2 -9.14 -56.36 -21.75
CA GLY A 2 -8.70 -55.22 -20.93
C GLY A 2 -8.80 -55.55 -19.44
N LYS A 3 -7.66 -55.59 -18.73
CA LYS A 3 -7.63 -55.82 -17.29
C LYS A 3 -8.37 -54.68 -16.58
N LYS A 4 -9.56 -54.97 -16.03
CA LYS A 4 -10.28 -54.04 -15.14
C LYS A 4 -9.39 -53.77 -13.93
N SER A 5 -8.75 -52.60 -13.88
CA SER A 5 -7.97 -52.19 -12.71
C SER A 5 -8.94 -51.76 -11.61
N ASN A 6 -9.09 -52.58 -10.58
CA ASN A 6 -9.75 -52.18 -9.33
C ASN A 6 -8.98 -50.99 -8.73
N ASN A 7 -9.53 -49.78 -8.88
CA ASN A 7 -8.95 -48.57 -8.32
C ASN A 7 -9.32 -48.47 -6.84
N VAL A 8 -8.35 -48.74 -5.97
CA VAL A 8 -8.50 -48.57 -4.52
C VAL A 8 -8.38 -47.07 -4.18
N GLY A 9 -9.39 -46.52 -3.50
CA GLY A 9 -9.38 -45.14 -3.00
C GLY A 9 -8.50 -45.00 -1.77
N VAL A 10 -7.62 -43.99 -1.75
CA VAL A 10 -6.70 -43.71 -0.64
C VAL A 10 -6.79 -42.22 -0.25
N LYS A 11 -6.67 -41.92 1.04
CA LYS A 11 -6.67 -40.54 1.56
C LYS A 11 -5.28 -39.90 1.51
N CYS A 12 -5.22 -38.64 1.11
CA CYS A 12 -3.98 -37.87 1.10
C CYS A 12 -3.55 -37.46 2.51
N GLN A 13 -2.31 -37.76 2.91
CA GLN A 13 -1.77 -37.46 4.25
C GLN A 13 -1.64 -35.97 4.63
N ILE A 14 -2.03 -35.03 3.77
CA ILE A 14 -1.88 -33.57 3.99
C ILE A 14 -3.22 -32.83 3.95
N CYS A 15 -4.15 -33.29 3.13
CA CYS A 15 -5.44 -32.60 2.93
C CYS A 15 -6.63 -33.54 3.06
N ASP A 16 -6.39 -34.80 3.45
CA ASP A 16 -7.35 -35.89 3.63
C ASP A 16 -8.25 -36.21 2.45
N LYS A 17 -8.04 -35.54 1.31
CA LYS A 17 -8.75 -35.78 0.06
C LYS A 17 -8.54 -37.21 -0.43
N GLU A 18 -9.62 -37.88 -0.76
CA GLU A 18 -9.63 -39.18 -1.40
C GLU A 18 -9.20 -39.07 -2.87
N PHE A 19 -8.30 -39.97 -3.28
CA PHE A 19 -7.82 -40.07 -4.65
C PHE A 19 -7.45 -41.52 -5.00
N PHE A 20 -7.35 -41.81 -6.29
CA PHE A 20 -7.17 -43.17 -6.81
C PHE A 20 -5.80 -43.31 -7.48
N PRO A 21 -4.73 -43.59 -6.73
CA PRO A 21 -3.41 -43.85 -7.29
C PRO A 21 -3.37 -45.18 -8.04
N LYS A 22 -2.53 -45.28 -9.07
CA LYS A 22 -2.32 -46.54 -9.79
C LYS A 22 -1.86 -47.64 -8.81
N PRO A 23 -2.32 -48.90 -8.94
CA PRO A 23 -1.93 -50.00 -8.04
C PRO A 23 -0.42 -50.21 -7.90
N TYR A 24 0.36 -49.89 -8.93
CA TYR A 24 1.83 -49.89 -8.86
C TYR A 24 2.40 -48.91 -7.81
N PHE A 25 1.84 -47.71 -7.68
CA PHE A 25 2.27 -46.71 -6.71
C PHE A 25 1.91 -47.09 -5.27
N LEU A 26 0.87 -47.88 -5.08
CA LEU A 26 0.51 -48.41 -3.76
C LEU A 26 1.53 -49.47 -3.30
N ARG A 27 1.92 -50.38 -4.20
CA ARG A 27 2.94 -51.41 -3.92
C ARG A 27 4.29 -50.82 -3.47
N HIS A 28 4.68 -49.66 -4.01
CA HIS A 28 5.93 -48.97 -3.68
C HIS A 28 5.77 -47.84 -2.67
N ASN A 29 4.57 -47.68 -2.08
CA ASN A 29 4.27 -46.62 -1.11
C ASN A 29 4.49 -45.18 -1.62
N TRP A 30 4.38 -44.97 -2.95
CA TRP A 30 4.54 -43.67 -3.61
C TRP A 30 3.21 -42.90 -3.76
N GLY A 31 2.08 -43.59 -3.61
CA GLY A 31 0.73 -43.04 -3.68
C GLY A 31 0.22 -42.39 -2.39
N ARG A 32 1.05 -41.59 -1.68
CA ARG A 32 0.70 -40.98 -0.38
C ARG A 32 0.02 -39.60 -0.48
N TYR A 33 0.17 -38.92 -1.61
CA TYR A 33 -0.28 -37.55 -1.81
C TYR A 33 -1.09 -37.42 -3.09
N CYS A 34 -2.22 -36.70 -3.02
CA CYS A 34 -3.11 -36.50 -4.17
C CYS A 34 -2.54 -35.57 -5.24
N SER A 35 -1.49 -34.79 -4.92
CA SER A 35 -0.90 -33.80 -5.83
C SER A 35 0.57 -33.50 -5.53
N ARG A 36 1.28 -32.92 -6.52
CA ARG A 36 2.64 -32.38 -6.35
C ARG A 36 2.69 -31.31 -5.24
N LYS A 37 1.60 -30.56 -5.05
CA LYS A 37 1.48 -29.55 -3.98
C LYS A 37 1.52 -30.20 -2.59
N CYS A 38 0.68 -31.21 -2.35
CA CYS A 38 0.67 -31.95 -1.06
C CYS A 38 2.02 -32.63 -0.80
N ARG A 39 2.64 -33.22 -1.83
CA ARG A 39 3.99 -33.79 -1.71
C ARG A 39 5.07 -32.76 -1.37
N ASN A 40 4.96 -31.54 -1.92
CA ASN A 40 5.91 -30.47 -1.59
C ASN A 40 5.65 -29.92 -0.18
N GLU A 41 4.40 -29.89 0.26
CA GLU A 41 3.99 -29.49 1.60
C GLU A 41 4.56 -30.44 2.65
N SER A 42 4.49 -31.75 2.42
CA SER A 42 5.04 -32.76 3.34
C SER A 42 6.57 -32.69 3.49
N LYS A 43 7.26 -32.10 2.49
CA LYS A 43 8.71 -31.87 2.54
C LYS A 43 9.10 -30.59 3.27
N LYS A 44 8.14 -29.77 3.72
CA LYS A 44 8.44 -28.53 4.44
C LYS A 44 8.87 -28.84 5.88
N THR A 45 10.15 -28.66 6.17
CA THR A 45 10.75 -28.83 7.51
C THR A 45 10.97 -27.51 8.25
N GLY A 46 10.66 -26.40 7.60
CA GLY A 46 10.81 -25.05 8.13
C GLY A 46 9.70 -24.64 9.10
N LYS A 47 9.76 -23.40 9.57
CA LYS A 47 8.75 -22.83 10.48
C LYS A 47 8.16 -21.54 9.89
N CYS A 48 6.90 -21.27 10.24
CA CYS A 48 6.27 -19.99 9.96
C CYS A 48 6.74 -18.95 10.98
N VAL A 49 7.22 -17.81 10.49
CA VAL A 49 7.68 -16.68 11.31
C VAL A 49 6.96 -15.42 10.91
N ILE A 50 6.85 -14.48 11.85
CA ILE A 50 6.15 -13.21 11.64
C ILE A 50 7.07 -12.21 10.96
N CYS A 51 6.54 -11.49 9.96
CA CYS A 51 7.26 -10.38 9.35
C CYS A 51 7.31 -9.17 10.30
N ALA A 52 8.51 -8.67 10.57
CA ALA A 52 8.73 -7.54 11.47
C ALA A 52 8.20 -6.18 10.99
N TYR A 53 7.72 -6.09 9.74
CA TYR A 53 7.13 -4.87 9.20
C TYR A 53 5.62 -4.94 9.09
N CYS A 54 5.09 -5.96 8.38
CA CYS A 54 3.67 -6.06 8.07
C CYS A 54 2.91 -7.07 8.95
N GLY A 55 3.60 -7.81 9.82
CA GLY A 55 2.97 -8.80 10.71
C GLY A 55 2.51 -10.10 10.03
N LYS A 56 2.67 -10.24 8.71
CA LYS A 56 2.25 -11.47 8.00
C LYS A 56 3.09 -12.67 8.41
N MET A 57 2.46 -13.84 8.49
CA MET A 57 3.15 -15.13 8.67
C MET A 57 3.83 -15.55 7.36
N VAL A 58 5.11 -15.92 7.46
CA VAL A 58 5.97 -16.25 6.33
C VAL A 58 6.72 -17.54 6.64
N TYR A 59 6.62 -18.53 5.76
CA TYR A 59 7.40 -19.77 5.90
C TYR A 59 8.90 -19.50 5.67
N ARG A 60 9.75 -20.07 6.54
CA ARG A 60 11.21 -20.02 6.42
C ARG A 60 11.81 -21.41 6.62
N THR A 61 12.76 -21.75 5.75
CA THR A 61 13.52 -22.99 5.85
C THR A 61 14.42 -22.98 7.09
N VAL A 62 14.84 -24.17 7.54
CA VAL A 62 15.74 -24.33 8.68
C VAL A 62 17.04 -23.53 8.48
N SER A 63 17.59 -23.51 7.26
CA SER A 63 18.79 -22.74 6.89
C SER A 63 18.58 -21.23 7.00
N ASP A 64 17.40 -20.73 6.59
CA ASP A 64 17.04 -19.32 6.73
C ASP A 64 16.93 -18.89 8.19
N LEU A 65 16.39 -19.75 9.04
CA LEU A 65 16.29 -19.54 10.48
C LEU A 65 17.68 -19.51 11.12
N LYS A 66 18.56 -20.46 10.78
CA LYS A 66 19.96 -20.50 11.25
C LYS A 66 20.71 -19.22 10.88
N ARG A 67 20.61 -18.76 9.62
CA ARG A 67 21.27 -17.53 9.13
C ARG A 67 20.81 -16.26 9.86
N LYS A 68 19.60 -16.25 10.43
CA LYS A 68 19.02 -15.07 11.08
C LYS A 68 18.92 -15.17 12.59
N LEU A 69 19.59 -16.16 13.21
CA LEU A 69 19.55 -16.42 14.64
C LEU A 69 19.92 -15.21 15.51
N LYS A 70 20.93 -14.43 15.11
CA LYS A 70 21.40 -13.23 15.85
C LYS A 70 20.40 -12.07 15.82
N THR A 71 19.76 -11.85 14.68
CA THR A 71 18.83 -10.71 14.51
C THR A 71 17.39 -11.07 14.87
N ARG A 72 16.98 -12.32 14.65
CA ARG A 72 15.60 -12.82 14.74
C ARG A 72 14.55 -11.96 14.00
N VAL A 73 15.00 -11.13 13.04
CA VAL A 73 14.13 -10.26 12.24
C VAL A 73 13.89 -10.88 10.87
N TYR A 74 12.62 -11.14 10.55
CA TYR A 74 12.20 -11.75 9.30
C TYR A 74 11.29 -10.82 8.49
N PHE A 75 11.31 -10.96 7.17
CA PHE A 75 10.52 -10.12 6.27
C PHE A 75 9.75 -10.94 5.24
N CYS A 76 8.58 -10.43 4.85
CA CYS A 76 7.73 -11.00 3.83
C CYS A 76 8.39 -10.98 2.44
N ASN A 77 9.04 -9.87 2.12
CA ASN A 77 9.73 -9.60 0.87
C ASN A 77 10.73 -8.44 1.05
N LYS A 78 11.43 -8.05 -0.02
CA LYS A 78 12.41 -6.97 0.01
C LYS A 78 11.78 -5.61 0.36
N SER A 79 10.56 -5.36 -0.07
CA SER A 79 9.82 -4.12 0.21
C SER A 79 9.53 -3.95 1.70
N CYS A 80 9.05 -5.02 2.37
CA CYS A 80 8.89 -5.09 3.83
C CYS A 80 10.20 -4.75 4.56
N GLN A 81 11.33 -5.27 4.07
CA GLN A 81 12.65 -4.98 4.65
C GLN A 81 13.07 -3.51 4.49
N CYS A 82 12.88 -2.92 3.30
CA CYS A 82 13.23 -1.52 3.03
C CYS A 82 12.38 -0.56 3.86
N ALA A 83 11.07 -0.82 3.97
CA ALA A 83 10.15 0.01 4.73
C ALA A 83 10.48 -0.02 6.24
N TRP A 84 10.82 -1.19 6.78
CA TRP A 84 11.28 -1.33 8.17
C TRP A 84 12.56 -0.54 8.45
N LYS A 85 13.55 -0.58 7.53
CA LYS A 85 14.79 0.22 7.65
C LYS A 85 14.51 1.73 7.62
N ASN A 86 13.60 2.19 6.76
CA ASN A 86 13.27 3.61 6.64
C ASN A 86 12.51 4.12 7.88
N LYS A 87 11.64 3.31 8.49
CA LYS A 87 10.96 3.64 9.76
C LYS A 87 11.98 3.90 10.88
N ARG A 88 13.00 3.05 10.99
CA ARG A 88 14.10 3.20 11.98
C ARG A 88 15.01 4.41 11.76
N ARG A 89 15.12 4.93 10.52
CA ARG A 89 15.91 6.15 10.23
C ARG A 89 15.19 7.42 10.66
N LYS A 90 13.87 7.49 10.46
CA LYS A 90 13.06 8.66 10.85
C LYS A 90 13.08 8.91 12.36
N SER A 91 13.09 7.86 13.18
CA SER A 91 13.15 8.00 14.64
C SER A 91 14.50 8.56 15.16
N LYS A 92 15.59 8.44 14.39
CA LYS A 92 16.91 8.99 14.77
C LYS A 92 17.06 10.49 14.43
N ASN A 93 16.29 11.02 13.48
CA ASN A 93 16.40 12.40 13.00
C ASN A 93 15.49 13.40 13.73
N GLY A 94 14.73 12.97 14.74
CA GLY A 94 13.75 13.81 15.46
C GLY A 94 14.34 14.89 16.38
N VAL A 95 15.67 14.99 16.51
CA VAL A 95 16.33 15.86 17.51
C VAL A 95 17.07 17.08 16.88
N ARG A 96 16.77 17.47 15.63
CA ARG A 96 17.48 18.57 14.92
C ARG A 96 16.57 19.69 14.39
N ILE A 97 15.47 19.98 15.07
CA ILE A 97 14.53 21.04 14.66
C ILE A 97 14.64 22.19 15.67
N LEU A 98 15.57 23.14 15.45
CA LEU A 98 15.54 24.47 16.09
C LEU A 98 16.51 25.49 15.45
N LYS A 99 16.78 25.41 14.15
CA LYS A 99 17.55 26.47 13.45
C LYS A 99 16.96 26.78 12.06
N HIS A 100 16.55 28.05 11.91
CA HIS A 100 16.08 28.79 10.71
C HIS A 100 14.59 28.54 10.35
N ILE A 101 13.61 29.42 10.66
CA ILE A 101 13.54 30.90 10.67
C ILE A 101 14.03 31.47 9.33
N TRP A 102 13.05 31.78 8.45
CA TRP A 102 13.04 32.52 7.16
C TRP A 102 12.41 31.72 6.01
N GLY A 103 11.41 32.35 5.37
CA GLY A 103 10.38 31.71 4.53
C GLY A 103 10.62 31.67 3.02
N SER A 104 9.60 31.14 2.34
CA SER A 104 9.28 31.11 0.90
C SER A 104 10.24 30.41 -0.07
N TRP A 105 9.75 29.28 -0.61
CA TRP A 105 10.19 28.56 -1.82
C TRP A 105 11.68 28.15 -1.92
N CYS A 106 12.01 26.97 -1.35
CA CYS A 106 13.15 26.14 -1.75
C CYS A 106 12.94 24.67 -1.36
N ASN A 107 13.19 23.73 -2.28
CA ASN A 107 13.25 22.29 -1.98
C ASN A 107 14.61 21.99 -1.31
N SER A 108 14.59 21.56 -0.05
CA SER A 108 15.77 21.56 0.84
C SER A 108 16.89 20.56 0.50
N SER A 109 16.74 19.76 -0.57
CA SER A 109 17.69 18.69 -0.89
C SER A 109 18.76 19.06 -1.93
N THR A 110 18.67 20.19 -2.65
CA THR A 110 19.59 20.42 -3.79
C THR A 110 20.35 21.74 -3.82
N LYS A 111 20.08 22.77 -3.00
CA LYS A 111 20.79 24.08 -3.05
C LYS A 111 21.14 24.54 -4.50
N VAL A 112 20.17 24.57 -5.42
CA VAL A 112 20.36 25.20 -6.73
C VAL A 112 19.13 26.04 -7.04
N CYS A 113 19.35 27.35 -7.24
CA CYS A 113 18.42 28.24 -7.92
C CYS A 113 18.78 28.23 -9.41
N GLY A 114 17.84 27.85 -10.28
CA GLY A 114 18.01 27.94 -11.73
C GLY A 114 17.19 29.11 -12.27
N THR A 115 17.87 30.05 -12.92
CA THR A 115 17.32 31.25 -13.54
C THR A 115 16.44 30.94 -14.75
N LEU A 116 15.45 31.80 -14.97
CA LEU A 116 14.65 31.85 -16.18
C LEU A 116 15.53 32.33 -17.36
N ARG A 117 15.48 31.57 -18.46
CA ARG A 117 15.99 31.82 -19.83
C ARG A 117 17.17 30.94 -20.20
N GLU A 118 16.84 29.87 -20.92
CA GLU A 118 17.49 29.36 -22.14
C GLU A 118 16.77 28.03 -22.51
N ASP A 119 16.02 28.10 -23.60
CA ASP A 119 15.56 27.05 -24.53
C ASP A 119 15.07 25.72 -23.92
N ALA A 120 13.78 25.70 -23.58
CA ALA A 120 13.05 24.62 -22.89
C ALA A 120 12.80 23.33 -23.72
N ASN A 121 13.66 23.01 -24.71
CA ASN A 121 13.56 21.79 -25.51
C ASN A 121 14.50 20.66 -25.08
N SER A 122 15.28 20.81 -24.01
CA SER A 122 16.10 19.73 -23.47
C SER A 122 16.07 19.69 -21.94
N PHE A 123 15.13 18.92 -21.37
CA PHE A 123 15.21 18.53 -19.96
C PHE A 123 14.78 17.08 -19.80
N GLY A 124 15.78 16.19 -19.69
CA GLY A 124 15.60 14.90 -19.04
C GLY A 124 15.34 15.09 -17.54
N PRO A 125 14.68 14.14 -16.86
CA PRO A 125 14.54 14.20 -15.40
C PRO A 125 15.94 14.27 -14.75
N PRO A 126 16.19 15.17 -13.76
CA PRO A 126 17.53 15.34 -13.17
C PRO A 126 18.11 14.05 -12.59
N PHE A 127 17.25 13.10 -12.22
CA PHE A 127 17.62 11.84 -11.61
C PHE A 127 18.11 10.78 -12.62
N TYR A 128 17.77 10.90 -13.91
CA TYR A 128 18.07 9.84 -14.89
C TYR A 128 19.57 9.84 -15.25
N SER A 129 20.17 11.02 -15.42
CA SER A 129 21.62 11.20 -15.64
C SER A 129 22.47 10.56 -14.53
N LEU A 130 22.06 10.76 -13.27
CA LEU A 130 22.78 10.24 -12.10
C LEU A 130 22.67 8.70 -11.99
N VAL A 131 21.50 8.14 -12.28
CA VAL A 131 21.26 6.68 -12.24
C VAL A 131 21.99 5.95 -13.36
N SER A 132 22.06 6.54 -14.55
CA SER A 132 22.84 5.99 -15.68
C SER A 132 24.33 5.97 -15.40
N ARG A 133 24.87 6.99 -14.72
CA ARG A 133 26.28 7.08 -14.33
C ARG A 133 26.67 6.03 -13.28
N ILE A 134 25.73 5.68 -12.39
CA ILE A 134 25.94 4.67 -11.33
C ILE A 134 25.86 3.23 -11.87
N LEU A 135 25.06 2.97 -12.91
CA LEU A 135 24.80 1.61 -13.41
C LEU A 135 25.72 1.14 -14.57
N LYS A 136 26.67 1.96 -15.05
CA LYS A 136 27.59 1.65 -16.18
C LYS A 136 26.90 0.96 -17.38
N LEU A 137 25.64 1.32 -17.68
CA LEU A 137 24.93 0.77 -18.82
C LEU A 137 25.31 1.57 -20.08
N ASN A 138 26.12 0.98 -20.95
CA ASN A 138 26.53 1.54 -22.24
C ASN A 138 25.42 1.48 -23.30
N HIS A 139 24.23 1.97 -22.97
CA HIS A 139 23.25 2.35 -23.97
C HIS A 139 22.89 3.82 -23.75
N ARG A 140 23.62 4.70 -24.46
CA ARG A 140 23.08 6.00 -24.86
C ARG A 140 21.88 5.73 -25.78
N LYS A 141 20.71 5.40 -25.22
CA LYS A 141 19.45 5.61 -25.95
C LYS A 141 19.01 7.02 -25.58
N ASP A 142 19.17 7.89 -26.55
CA ASP A 142 18.72 9.27 -26.53
C ASP A 142 17.20 9.30 -26.32
N LEU A 143 16.73 9.35 -25.06
CA LEU A 143 15.32 9.55 -24.74
C LEU A 143 15.04 11.06 -24.61
N SER A 144 15.25 11.77 -25.70
CA SER A 144 14.68 13.10 -25.93
C SER A 144 13.19 12.96 -26.26
N PHE A 145 12.37 12.51 -25.30
CA PHE A 145 10.93 12.37 -25.52
C PHE A 145 10.28 13.76 -25.59
N LYS A 146 9.99 14.20 -26.81
CA LYS A 146 9.33 15.48 -27.08
C LYS A 146 7.92 15.46 -26.47
N ARG A 147 7.64 16.46 -25.65
CA ARG A 147 6.31 16.71 -25.06
C ARG A 147 5.28 16.80 -26.20
N PRO A 148 4.14 16.09 -26.13
CA PRO A 148 3.12 16.20 -27.16
C PRO A 148 2.54 17.62 -27.18
N ALA A 149 2.09 18.05 -28.35
CA ALA A 149 1.37 19.32 -28.49
C ALA A 149 0.08 19.31 -27.65
N LYS A 150 -0.38 20.51 -27.28
CA LYS A 150 -1.58 20.71 -26.45
C LYS A 150 -2.83 20.02 -27.00
N LYS A 151 -3.05 20.14 -28.32
CA LYS A 151 -4.25 19.66 -29.01
C LYS A 151 -4.40 18.13 -28.94
N PRO A 152 -3.42 17.31 -29.36
CA PRO A 152 -3.47 15.84 -29.20
C PRO A 152 -3.69 15.39 -27.75
N LEU A 153 -3.02 16.02 -26.79
CA LEU A 153 -3.16 15.69 -25.38
C LEU A 153 -4.57 16.00 -24.85
N TYR A 154 -5.14 17.14 -25.25
CA TYR A 154 -6.50 17.52 -24.91
C TYR A 154 -7.52 16.57 -25.53
N GLU A 155 -7.34 16.17 -26.79
CA GLU A 155 -8.26 15.25 -27.47
C GLU A 155 -8.25 13.86 -26.84
N LEU A 156 -7.06 13.32 -26.52
CA LEU A 156 -6.97 12.05 -25.79
C LEU A 156 -7.64 12.14 -24.41
N TYR A 157 -7.39 13.22 -23.67
CA TYR A 157 -7.86 13.36 -22.29
C TYR A 157 -9.36 13.69 -22.18
N TRP A 158 -9.85 14.70 -22.90
CA TRP A 158 -11.23 15.18 -22.81
C TRP A 158 -12.16 14.54 -23.85
N LYS A 159 -11.79 14.47 -25.14
CA LYS A 159 -12.67 13.94 -26.20
C LYS A 159 -12.78 12.40 -26.15
N LYS A 160 -11.64 11.71 -26.07
CA LYS A 160 -11.59 10.24 -26.04
C LYS A 160 -11.70 9.65 -24.63
N ASN A 161 -11.76 10.51 -23.61
CA ASN A 161 -11.92 10.14 -22.19
C ASN A 161 -10.80 9.25 -21.61
N TYR A 162 -9.59 9.25 -22.19
CA TYR A 162 -8.49 8.42 -21.68
C TYR A 162 -8.06 8.91 -20.29
N THR A 163 -7.71 7.97 -19.42
CA THR A 163 -7.07 8.26 -18.14
C THR A 163 -5.63 8.72 -18.34
N GLN A 164 -5.09 9.47 -17.38
CA GLN A 164 -3.68 9.87 -17.41
C GLN A 164 -2.73 8.65 -17.41
N SER A 165 -3.18 7.48 -16.92
CA SER A 165 -2.43 6.21 -16.98
C SER A 165 -2.43 5.60 -18.37
N GLU A 166 -3.58 5.58 -19.06
CA GLU A 166 -3.68 5.06 -20.43
C GLU A 166 -2.93 5.96 -21.42
N ILE A 167 -3.02 7.28 -21.23
CA ILE A 167 -2.19 8.25 -21.97
C ILE A 167 -0.71 7.96 -21.68
N ALA A 168 -0.35 7.72 -20.42
CA ALA A 168 1.03 7.42 -20.06
C ALA A 168 1.54 6.13 -20.72
N SER A 169 0.73 5.07 -20.75
CA SER A 169 1.05 3.84 -21.48
C SER A 169 1.19 4.06 -22.98
N ALA A 170 0.31 4.87 -23.59
CA ALA A 170 0.37 5.19 -25.02
C ALA A 170 1.64 5.95 -25.41
N PHE A 171 2.13 6.84 -24.54
CA PHE A 171 3.37 7.59 -24.74
C PHE A 171 4.61 6.94 -24.11
N ASN A 172 4.49 5.74 -23.53
CA ASN A 172 5.55 5.05 -22.77
C ASN A 172 6.21 5.95 -21.70
N VAL A 173 5.39 6.76 -21.03
CA VAL A 173 5.79 7.63 -19.92
C VAL A 173 5.10 7.22 -18.63
N THR A 174 5.39 7.91 -17.54
CA THR A 174 4.66 7.75 -16.29
C THR A 174 3.46 8.70 -16.24
N HIS A 175 2.41 8.33 -15.51
CA HIS A 175 1.23 9.19 -15.28
C HIS A 175 1.62 10.57 -14.71
N THR A 176 2.72 10.68 -13.95
CA THR A 176 3.20 11.96 -13.42
C THR A 176 3.71 12.89 -14.53
N SER A 177 4.27 12.36 -15.62
CA SER A 177 4.62 13.14 -16.82
C SER A 177 3.38 13.72 -17.49
N VAL A 178 2.32 12.92 -17.65
CA VAL A 178 1.05 13.37 -18.23
C VAL A 178 0.41 14.45 -17.36
N LYS A 179 0.40 14.28 -16.03
CA LYS A 179 -0.05 15.31 -15.09
C LYS A 179 0.71 16.62 -15.24
N ARG A 180 2.04 16.55 -15.40
CA ARG A 180 2.88 17.74 -15.64
C ARG A 180 2.55 18.42 -16.96
N TRP A 181 2.27 17.66 -18.02
CA TRP A 181 1.86 18.22 -19.31
C TRP A 181 0.50 18.93 -19.22
N LEU A 182 -0.49 18.34 -18.55
CA LEU A 182 -1.79 18.97 -18.31
C LEU A 182 -1.63 20.29 -17.55
N ASN A 183 -0.82 20.30 -16.49
CA ASN A 183 -0.52 21.52 -15.73
C ASN A 183 0.19 22.57 -16.59
N TYR A 184 1.19 22.17 -17.38
CA TYR A 184 1.95 23.07 -18.26
C TYR A 184 1.05 23.75 -19.29
N PHE A 185 0.16 23.00 -19.93
CA PHE A 185 -0.78 23.52 -20.91
C PHE A 185 -2.03 24.18 -20.30
N ARG A 186 -2.11 24.21 -18.96
CA ARG A 186 -3.27 24.67 -18.18
C ARG A 186 -4.57 23.99 -18.64
N ILE A 187 -4.49 22.70 -18.97
CA ILE A 187 -5.69 21.91 -19.30
C ILE A 187 -6.38 21.55 -17.98
N PRO A 188 -7.67 21.88 -17.80
CA PRO A 188 -8.37 21.55 -16.57
C PRO A 188 -8.37 20.03 -16.38
N VAL A 189 -7.95 19.60 -15.20
CA VAL A 189 -8.04 18.20 -14.79
C VAL A 189 -9.51 17.93 -14.46
N LYS A 190 -10.02 16.77 -14.88
CA LYS A 190 -11.38 16.35 -14.52
C LYS A 190 -11.55 16.43 -12.99
N PRO A 191 -12.70 16.90 -12.46
CA PRO A 191 -12.97 16.87 -11.02
C PRO A 191 -12.89 15.43 -10.50
N ARG A 192 -12.65 15.21 -9.21
CA ARG A 192 -12.55 13.85 -8.62
C ARG A 192 -13.75 12.94 -8.95
N THR A 193 -14.91 13.53 -9.22
CA THR A 193 -16.14 12.84 -9.63
C THR A 193 -16.10 12.34 -11.08
N LEU A 194 -15.27 12.94 -11.95
CA LEU A 194 -15.11 12.63 -13.39
C LEU A 194 -13.69 12.13 -13.75
N SER A 195 -12.70 12.29 -12.87
CA SER A 195 -11.30 11.91 -13.08
C SER A 195 -11.04 10.48 -12.63
N CYS A 196 -10.80 9.60 -13.61
CA CYS A 196 -10.17 8.28 -13.50
C CYS A 196 -10.43 7.49 -12.21
N GLY A 197 -11.32 6.50 -12.32
CA GLY A 197 -11.38 5.36 -11.42
C GLY A 197 -11.89 5.70 -10.04
N ARG A 198 -13.18 5.40 -9.79
CA ARG A 198 -13.46 4.77 -8.50
C ARG A 198 -12.44 3.63 -8.41
N ASN A 199 -11.65 3.57 -7.34
CA ASN A 199 -11.02 2.30 -6.97
C ASN A 199 -12.11 1.23 -7.19
N LYS A 200 -11.83 0.11 -7.87
CA LYS A 200 -12.87 -0.93 -8.05
C LYS A 200 -13.53 -1.24 -6.71
N ASN A 201 -12.75 -1.16 -5.63
CA ASN A 201 -13.20 -1.23 -4.25
C ASN A 201 -14.14 -0.08 -3.82
N SER A 202 -13.95 1.16 -4.27
CA SER A 202 -14.87 2.27 -3.97
C SER A 202 -16.20 2.19 -4.75
N LEU A 203 -16.18 1.67 -6.00
CA LEU A 203 -17.42 1.44 -6.77
C LEU A 203 -18.18 0.24 -6.20
N SER A 204 -17.47 -0.85 -5.87
CA SER A 204 -18.06 -2.00 -5.18
C SER A 204 -18.54 -1.63 -3.79
N ASN A 205 -17.79 -0.85 -2.99
CA ASN A 205 -18.23 -0.42 -1.65
C ASN A 205 -19.45 0.52 -1.70
N LEU A 206 -19.61 1.31 -2.77
CA LEU A 206 -20.79 2.16 -2.95
C LEU A 206 -22.01 1.33 -3.37
N LEU A 207 -21.81 0.34 -4.25
CA LEU A 207 -22.89 -0.53 -4.76
C LEU A 207 -23.32 -1.60 -3.73
N LEU A 208 -22.39 -2.11 -2.92
CA LEU A 208 -22.64 -3.16 -1.92
C LEU A 208 -23.16 -2.61 -0.60
N GLY A 209 -23.21 -1.28 -0.42
CA GLY A 209 -23.58 -0.67 0.87
C GLY A 209 -22.62 -1.03 2.01
N LYS A 210 -23.06 -0.79 3.26
CA LYS A 210 -22.37 -1.36 4.44
C LYS A 210 -22.81 -2.82 4.58
N THR A 211 -21.89 -3.70 4.97
CA THR A 211 -22.29 -5.10 5.24
C THR A 211 -23.13 -5.16 6.52
N PRO A 212 -24.06 -6.12 6.66
CA PRO A 212 -24.86 -6.29 7.88
C PRO A 212 -24.01 -6.42 9.15
N GLU A 213 -22.83 -7.04 9.06
CA GLU A 213 -21.89 -7.15 10.19
C GLU A 213 -21.30 -5.79 10.57
N ALA A 214 -20.97 -4.96 9.58
CA ALA A 214 -20.47 -3.60 9.83
C ALA A 214 -21.55 -2.71 10.45
N GLU A 215 -22.82 -2.89 10.05
CA GLU A 215 -23.96 -2.20 10.63
C GLU A 215 -24.22 -2.64 12.07
N LYS A 216 -24.22 -3.95 12.34
CA LYS A 216 -24.35 -4.51 13.70
C LYS A 216 -23.23 -4.00 14.61
N LYS A 217 -21.98 -4.01 14.14
CA LYS A 217 -20.83 -3.49 14.90
C LYS A 217 -20.94 -2.00 15.17
N SER A 218 -21.36 -1.21 14.17
CA SER A 218 -21.58 0.23 14.35
C SER A 218 -22.71 0.52 15.36
N ALA A 219 -23.79 -0.27 15.32
CA ALA A 219 -24.88 -0.18 16.29
C ALA A 219 -24.44 -0.57 17.71
N GLU A 220 -23.64 -1.62 17.85
CA GLU A 220 -23.03 -2.03 19.13
C GLU A 220 -22.10 -0.93 19.67
N THR A 221 -21.28 -0.33 18.81
CA THR A 221 -20.37 0.75 19.21
C THR A 221 -21.15 1.99 19.70
N ARG A 222 -22.26 2.34 19.05
CA ARG A 222 -23.17 3.42 19.49
C ARG A 222 -23.87 3.12 20.82
N ARG A 223 -24.08 1.84 21.17
CA ARG A 223 -24.63 1.45 22.48
C ARG A 223 -23.62 1.62 23.60
N ILE A 224 -22.34 1.31 23.34
CA ILE A 224 -21.27 1.36 24.35
C ILE A 224 -20.79 2.81 24.58
N TYR A 225 -20.73 3.61 23.51
CA TYR A 225 -20.21 4.98 23.55
C TYR A 225 -21.29 5.98 23.13
N THR A 226 -21.82 6.70 24.11
CA THR A 226 -22.68 7.87 23.87
C THR A 226 -21.86 9.03 23.32
N LYS A 227 -22.49 9.91 22.55
CA LYS A 227 -21.83 11.12 22.00
C LYS A 227 -21.21 11.96 23.11
N GLU A 228 -21.93 12.18 24.20
CA GLU A 228 -21.48 12.96 25.36
C GLU A 228 -20.20 12.39 25.98
N LYS A 229 -20.13 11.06 26.17
CA LYS A 229 -18.94 10.39 26.71
C LYS A 229 -17.72 10.58 25.80
N LEU A 230 -17.93 10.55 24.49
CA LEU A 230 -16.87 10.78 23.50
C LEU A 230 -16.37 12.23 23.54
N LEU A 231 -17.28 13.20 23.64
CA LEU A 231 -16.91 14.62 23.77
C LEU A 231 -16.17 14.88 25.08
N LEU A 232 -16.62 14.27 26.19
CA LEU A 232 -15.94 14.35 27.48
C LEU A 232 -14.51 13.81 27.38
N THR A 233 -14.32 12.66 26.72
CA THR A 233 -12.99 12.07 26.50
C THR A 233 -12.06 13.02 25.74
N ILE A 234 -12.57 13.78 24.77
CA ILE A 234 -11.78 14.80 24.05
C ILE A 234 -11.42 15.95 25.00
N ARG A 235 -12.35 16.43 25.84
CA ARG A 235 -12.09 17.52 26.78
C ARG A 235 -11.05 17.11 27.84
N GLU A 236 -11.18 15.93 28.44
CA GLU A 236 -10.21 15.38 29.39
C GLU A 236 -8.81 15.27 28.76
N PHE A 237 -8.72 14.86 27.48
CA PHE A 237 -7.45 14.83 26.76
C PHE A 237 -6.84 16.24 26.65
N VAL A 238 -7.65 17.24 26.31
CA VAL A 238 -7.20 18.63 26.18
C VAL A 238 -6.75 19.18 27.52
N GLU A 239 -7.49 18.93 28.59
CA GLU A 239 -7.11 19.34 29.95
C GLU A 239 -5.79 18.71 30.38
N LYS A 240 -5.60 17.42 30.10
CA LYS A 240 -4.38 16.68 30.48
C LYS A 240 -3.15 17.07 29.66
N HIS A 241 -3.33 17.40 28.39
CA HIS A 241 -2.21 17.60 27.46
C HIS A 241 -2.04 19.04 26.96
N GLY A 242 -2.96 19.94 27.29
CA GLY A 242 -2.95 21.34 26.85
C GLY A 242 -3.11 21.53 25.33
N ARG A 243 -3.58 20.51 24.60
CA ARG A 243 -3.74 20.55 23.14
C ARG A 243 -4.83 19.63 22.63
N VAL A 244 -5.31 19.93 21.42
CA VAL A 244 -6.30 19.10 20.71
C VAL A 244 -5.70 17.75 20.29
N PRO A 245 -6.41 16.63 20.49
CA PRO A 245 -5.93 15.32 20.10
C PRO A 245 -5.83 15.16 18.59
N THR A 246 -4.77 14.49 18.12
CA THR A 246 -4.66 14.08 16.73
C THR A 246 -5.29 12.70 16.54
N LYS A 247 -5.94 12.46 15.39
CA LYS A 247 -6.56 11.17 15.05
C LYS A 247 -5.67 9.96 15.36
N ASN A 248 -4.38 10.04 15.05
CA ASN A 248 -3.45 8.91 15.16
C ASN A 248 -3.18 8.48 16.61
N GLU A 249 -3.44 9.34 17.59
CA GLU A 249 -3.27 9.03 19.02
C GLU A 249 -4.40 8.16 19.56
N PHE A 250 -5.54 8.20 18.89
CA PHE A 250 -6.73 7.42 19.21
C PHE A 250 -6.77 6.13 18.38
N VAL A 251 -5.88 5.96 17.39
CA VAL A 251 -5.76 4.71 16.64
C VAL A 251 -5.06 3.67 17.51
N HIS A 252 -5.77 2.58 17.82
CA HIS A 252 -5.27 1.45 18.63
C HIS A 252 -4.81 1.83 20.05
N SER A 253 -5.33 2.91 20.61
CA SER A 253 -5.14 3.23 22.02
C SER A 253 -5.93 2.24 22.88
N HIS A 254 -5.33 1.78 23.98
CA HIS A 254 -6.06 1.02 25.01
C HIS A 254 -6.86 1.94 25.94
N PHE A 255 -6.48 3.22 26.03
CA PHE A 255 -7.08 4.17 26.97
C PHE A 255 -8.23 4.98 26.38
N TYR A 256 -8.24 5.11 25.05
CA TYR A 256 -9.22 5.95 24.34
C TYR A 256 -9.98 5.13 23.30
N PRO A 257 -11.27 5.44 23.07
CA PRO A 257 -12.02 4.83 21.98
C PRO A 257 -11.34 5.07 20.64
N ASP A 258 -11.41 4.10 19.73
CA ASP A 258 -10.81 4.24 18.41
C ASP A 258 -11.43 5.42 17.65
N HIS A 259 -10.63 6.16 16.86
CA HIS A 259 -11.11 7.24 15.99
C HIS A 259 -12.29 6.81 15.08
N MET A 260 -12.42 5.51 14.79
CA MET A 260 -13.55 4.95 14.05
C MET A 260 -14.87 5.13 14.80
N THR A 261 -14.86 5.01 16.13
CA THR A 261 -16.02 5.25 17.00
C THR A 261 -16.51 6.70 16.93
N TYR A 262 -15.57 7.65 16.89
CA TYR A 262 -15.89 9.07 16.69
C TYR A 262 -16.48 9.30 15.29
N ARG A 263 -15.87 8.71 14.25
CA ARG A 263 -16.37 8.80 12.89
C ARG A 263 -17.79 8.24 12.74
N ASP A 264 -18.11 7.15 13.44
CA ASP A 264 -19.43 6.52 13.37
C ASP A 264 -20.53 7.31 14.11
N ASN A 265 -20.17 8.16 15.08
CA ASN A 265 -21.10 9.00 15.83
C ASN A 265 -21.28 10.42 15.24
N PHE A 266 -20.18 10.99 14.73
CA PHE A 266 -20.11 12.40 14.29
C PHE A 266 -19.84 12.55 12.78
N GLY A 267 -19.70 11.45 12.04
CA GLY A 267 -19.41 11.44 10.60
C GLY A 267 -17.92 11.56 10.29
N THR A 268 -17.24 12.56 10.87
CA THR A 268 -15.78 12.69 10.75
C THR A 268 -15.10 12.99 12.08
N TRP A 269 -13.80 12.72 12.18
CA TRP A 269 -12.99 13.08 13.37
C TRP A 269 -13.01 14.60 13.61
N ASN A 270 -12.89 15.39 12.53
CA ASN A 270 -12.85 16.84 12.65
C ASN A 270 -14.18 17.42 13.13
N ASP A 271 -15.30 16.78 12.78
CA ASP A 271 -16.61 17.22 13.26
C ASP A 271 -16.79 16.90 14.74
N ALA A 272 -16.28 15.75 15.22
CA ALA A 272 -16.22 15.47 16.66
C ALA A 272 -15.39 16.51 17.45
N ILE A 273 -14.26 16.95 16.88
CA ILE A 273 -13.42 17.99 17.50
C ILE A 273 -14.13 19.35 17.54
N LYS A 274 -14.84 19.72 16.46
CA LYS A 274 -15.67 20.94 16.42
C LYS A 274 -16.81 20.89 17.43
N GLU A 275 -17.52 19.77 17.51
CA GLU A 275 -18.60 19.58 18.50
C GLU A 275 -18.07 19.60 19.94
N ALA A 276 -16.82 19.18 20.15
CA ALA A 276 -16.15 19.32 21.44
C ALA A 276 -15.75 20.78 21.77
N GLY A 277 -15.94 21.72 20.85
CA GLY A 277 -15.64 23.14 21.02
C GLY A 277 -14.24 23.56 20.54
N TYR A 278 -13.52 22.70 19.82
CA TYR A 278 -12.14 22.93 19.42
C TYR A 278 -11.97 23.11 17.92
N LYS A 279 -10.88 23.77 17.50
CA LYS A 279 -10.52 23.94 16.09
C LYS A 279 -9.63 22.79 15.62
N PRO A 280 -10.00 22.05 14.56
CA PRO A 280 -9.24 20.91 14.03
C PRO A 280 -8.03 21.31 13.18
#